data_AF-A0A165E7Z1-F1
#
_entry.id   AF-A0A165E7Z1-F1
#
_cell.length_a   1.000
_cell.length_b   1.000
_cell.length_c   1.000
_cell.angle_alpha   90.00
_cell.angle_beta   90.00
_cell.angle_gamma   90.00
#
_symmetry.space_group_name_H-M   'P 1'
#
loop_
_entity.id
_entity.type
_entity.pdbx_description
1 polymer ?
#
loop_
_entity_poly.entity_id
_entity_poly.type
_entity_poly.pdbx_seq_one_letter_code
_entity_poly.pdbx_strand_id
1 'polypeptide(L)'
;MDGGFMRDLDGEDDDVAQVWMRDFTKYVTTATISVSAARVGEVKASVFAAHIAEGSEAQTWYQGLTQAQRDSWTNLVIQFNAKWPPRAAIPKTIKEHIEEFKACTLAPDEMLERIPTGVGTSMQWGYAAFADKIRRTGTKMSLPIAALLIDIKEQMPPVLVKLMIPHSNAVTWADWCNALKDLNHELIQSEQNVFERLSALEREAEAHRAQSESDRLRAAATPRPYTQRPPPPQQHFQQQQHFRPPLQPFASAPAPAYTSNQPPQSPPNTPNPFLATPPPKTPQNTARVEQERQEWAGRFPDRIPYASRAYPLTPGTASALVGCPRCGEPETASHNGFRCTNAPLEELEQRYRANVKRTSPQRLNAYATPARSYTGPATPSPMRGSPWRGRGGYNASPSPLHYVAAQHPQEHAHGYDFEVQQIEEEVEREESDAPHDEEPGNGGEVL
;
A
#
# COMPACT_ATOMS: atom_id res chain seq x y z
N MET A 1 -32.28 29.24 14.40
CA MET A 1 -30.99 29.74 14.91
C MET A 1 -31.27 30.16 16.33
N ASP A 2 -30.97 29.30 17.30
CA ASP A 2 -30.92 29.76 18.69
C ASP A 2 -29.87 30.87 18.71
N GLY A 3 -30.32 32.10 18.97
CA GLY A 3 -29.43 33.22 19.20
C GLY A 3 -28.66 32.89 20.46
N GLY A 4 -27.53 32.20 20.29
CA GLY A 4 -26.67 31.76 21.37
C GLY A 4 -26.14 33.00 22.06
N PHE A 5 -26.87 33.44 23.09
CA PHE A 5 -26.38 34.45 24.01
C PHE A 5 -25.06 33.92 24.57
N MET A 6 -24.02 34.74 24.43
CA MET A 6 -22.73 34.41 24.98
C MET A 6 -22.88 34.26 26.50
N ARG A 7 -22.45 33.13 27.05
CA ARG A 7 -22.45 32.89 28.50
C ARG A 7 -21.56 33.92 29.21
N ASP A 8 -21.95 34.37 30.38
CA ASP A 8 -21.14 35.26 31.21
C ASP A 8 -19.97 34.50 31.87
N LEU A 9 -18.87 35.22 32.15
CA LEU A 9 -17.71 34.67 32.85
C LEU A 9 -18.00 34.55 34.35
N ASP A 10 -17.99 33.34 34.90
CA ASP A 10 -18.08 33.07 36.34
C ASP A 10 -16.70 32.94 37.01
N GLY A 11 -15.74 32.32 36.30
CA GLY A 11 -14.35 32.21 36.72
C GLY A 11 -14.06 31.05 37.67
N GLU A 12 -14.97 30.09 37.81
CA GLU A 12 -14.84 28.93 38.71
C GLU A 12 -13.84 27.87 38.21
N ASP A 13 -13.59 27.82 36.89
CA ASP A 13 -12.75 26.83 36.23
C ASP A 13 -11.86 27.49 35.16
N ASP A 14 -10.55 27.22 35.23
CA ASP A 14 -9.54 27.80 34.34
C ASP A 14 -9.79 27.46 32.86
N ASP A 15 -10.17 26.20 32.56
CA ASP A 15 -10.43 25.73 31.21
C ASP A 15 -11.70 26.40 30.65
N VAL A 16 -12.75 26.53 31.46
CA VAL A 16 -13.99 27.23 31.10
C VAL A 16 -13.73 28.71 30.85
N ALA A 17 -12.94 29.37 31.70
CA ALA A 17 -12.57 30.77 31.53
C ALA A 17 -11.79 30.99 30.22
N GLN A 18 -10.83 30.13 29.90
CA GLN A 18 -10.05 30.21 28.67
C GLN A 18 -10.91 30.00 27.40
N VAL A 19 -11.83 29.02 27.44
CA VAL A 19 -12.82 28.83 26.38
C VAL A 19 -13.69 30.08 26.21
N TRP A 20 -14.17 30.65 27.32
CA TRP A 20 -14.95 31.86 27.33
C TRP A 20 -14.19 33.05 26.71
N MET A 21 -12.92 33.26 27.04
CA MET A 21 -12.11 34.37 26.51
C MET A 21 -11.94 34.28 24.99
N ARG A 22 -11.76 33.07 24.45
CA ARG A 22 -11.73 32.83 23.00
C ARG A 22 -13.05 33.20 22.34
N ASP A 23 -14.15 32.73 22.93
CA ASP A 23 -15.49 32.94 22.38
C ASP A 23 -15.92 34.41 22.49
N PHE A 24 -15.56 35.10 23.57
CA PHE A 24 -15.68 36.55 23.76
C PHE A 24 -14.96 37.31 22.66
N THR A 25 -13.69 36.96 22.46
CA THR A 25 -12.85 37.63 21.47
C THR A 25 -13.46 37.48 20.07
N LYS A 26 -13.96 36.29 19.73
CA LYS A 26 -14.64 36.04 18.45
C LYS A 26 -15.95 36.82 18.33
N TYR A 27 -16.78 36.79 19.37
CA TYR A 27 -18.06 37.50 19.43
C TYR A 27 -17.87 39.00 19.24
N VAL A 28 -17.03 39.63 20.06
CA VAL A 28 -16.79 41.08 20.00
C VAL A 28 -16.12 41.46 18.69
N THR A 29 -15.15 40.69 18.19
CA THR A 29 -14.51 41.01 16.89
C THR A 29 -15.52 41.02 15.75
N THR A 30 -16.50 40.11 15.78
CA THR A 30 -17.60 40.07 14.80
C THR A 30 -18.54 41.27 14.98
N ALA A 31 -18.88 41.64 16.22
CA ALA A 31 -19.71 42.79 16.53
C ALA A 31 -19.04 44.14 16.20
N THR A 32 -17.70 44.20 16.19
CA THR A 32 -16.93 45.42 15.94
C THR A 32 -16.42 45.53 14.50
N ILE A 33 -16.99 44.81 13.53
CA ILE A 33 -16.49 44.82 12.14
C ILE A 33 -16.49 46.21 11.50
N SER A 34 -17.35 47.13 11.97
CA SER A 34 -17.43 48.52 11.52
C SER A 34 -16.55 49.49 12.32
N VAL A 35 -15.87 49.03 13.37
CA VAL A 35 -14.98 49.84 14.20
C VAL A 35 -13.60 49.87 13.56
N SER A 36 -12.92 51.02 13.59
CA SER A 36 -11.55 51.09 13.09
C SER A 36 -10.62 50.18 13.89
N ALA A 37 -9.68 49.51 13.21
CA ALA A 37 -8.77 48.54 13.83
C ALA A 37 -8.03 49.10 15.08
N ALA A 38 -7.69 50.39 15.07
CA ALA A 38 -7.04 51.08 16.18
C ALA A 38 -7.90 51.15 17.46
N ARG A 39 -9.24 51.11 17.33
CA ARG A 39 -10.19 51.24 18.45
C ARG A 39 -10.81 49.93 18.90
N VAL A 40 -10.56 48.82 18.18
CA VAL A 40 -11.10 47.50 18.54
C VAL A 40 -10.68 47.08 19.95
N GLY A 41 -9.44 47.40 20.36
CA GLY A 41 -8.96 47.13 21.72
C GLY A 41 -9.73 47.91 22.79
N GLU A 42 -9.97 49.21 22.57
CA GLU A 42 -10.76 50.05 23.48
C GLU A 42 -12.18 49.49 23.66
N VAL A 43 -12.83 49.13 22.55
CA VAL A 43 -14.20 48.58 22.59
C VAL A 43 -14.22 47.25 23.35
N LYS A 44 -13.29 46.32 23.06
CA LYS A 44 -13.18 45.05 23.78
C LYS A 44 -13.01 45.24 25.28
N ALA A 45 -12.12 46.13 25.69
CA ALA A 45 -11.90 46.45 27.10
C ALA A 45 -13.16 47.03 27.75
N SER A 46 -13.85 47.95 27.07
CA SER A 46 -15.06 48.61 27.61
C SER A 46 -16.25 47.66 27.79
N VAL A 47 -16.41 46.67 26.89
CA VAL A 47 -17.55 45.73 26.96
C VAL A 47 -17.24 44.50 27.81
N PHE A 48 -15.98 44.25 28.16
CA PHE A 48 -15.57 43.07 28.93
C PHE A 48 -16.33 42.95 30.26
N ALA A 49 -16.45 44.04 31.02
CA ALA A 49 -17.13 44.06 32.31
C ALA A 49 -18.62 43.68 32.22
N ALA A 50 -19.27 43.95 31.09
CA ALA A 50 -20.68 43.66 30.88
C ALA A 50 -20.97 42.17 30.65
N HIS A 51 -19.92 41.36 30.42
CA HIS A 51 -20.01 39.92 30.19
C HIS A 51 -19.43 39.10 31.36
N ILE A 52 -19.31 39.71 32.54
CA ILE A 52 -18.90 39.03 33.76
C ILE A 52 -20.15 38.75 34.59
N ALA A 53 -20.31 37.52 35.07
CA ALA A 53 -21.46 37.12 35.86
C ALA A 53 -21.49 37.85 37.20
N GLU A 54 -22.65 38.35 37.60
CA GLU A 54 -22.79 39.07 38.88
C GLU A 54 -22.62 38.12 40.07
N GLY A 55 -21.90 38.58 41.10
CA GLY A 55 -21.56 37.81 42.30
C GLY A 55 -20.46 36.75 42.11
N SER A 56 -19.84 36.69 40.93
CA SER A 56 -18.89 35.64 40.58
C SER A 56 -17.44 35.91 41.04
N GLU A 57 -16.61 34.87 41.01
CA GLU A 57 -15.16 35.00 41.27
C GLU A 57 -14.51 35.94 40.25
N ALA A 58 -14.92 35.86 38.98
CA ALA A 58 -14.44 36.73 37.93
C ALA A 58 -14.80 38.20 38.18
N GLN A 59 -15.98 38.49 38.72
CA GLN A 59 -16.36 39.86 39.07
C GLN A 59 -15.47 40.40 40.20
N THR A 60 -15.23 39.59 41.23
CA THR A 60 -14.35 39.94 42.35
C THR A 60 -12.93 40.22 41.88
N TRP A 61 -12.39 39.36 41.00
CA TRP A 61 -11.09 39.54 40.37
C TRP A 61 -11.02 40.84 39.54
N TYR A 62 -12.00 41.08 38.66
CA TYR A 62 -12.02 42.25 37.77
C TYR A 62 -12.11 43.58 38.55
N GLN A 63 -12.88 43.60 39.64
CA GLN A 63 -12.97 44.77 40.53
C GLN A 63 -11.64 45.07 41.23
N GLY A 64 -10.83 44.04 41.52
CA GLY A 64 -9.50 44.18 42.10
C GLY A 64 -8.43 44.73 41.15
N LEU A 65 -8.70 44.77 39.84
CA LEU A 65 -7.77 45.35 38.86
C LEU A 65 -7.72 46.87 38.96
N THR A 66 -6.54 47.45 38.73
CA THR A 66 -6.36 48.89 38.60
C THR A 66 -7.04 49.42 37.33
N GLN A 67 -7.35 50.72 37.32
CA GLN A 67 -7.95 51.36 36.14
C GLN A 67 -7.11 51.18 34.87
N ALA A 68 -5.79 51.34 34.97
CA ALA A 68 -4.87 51.13 33.84
C ALA A 68 -4.83 49.68 33.32
N GLN A 69 -5.10 48.70 34.19
CA GLN A 69 -5.24 47.30 33.77
C GLN A 69 -6.55 47.05 33.03
N ARG A 70 -7.64 47.74 33.41
CA ARG A 70 -8.97 47.59 32.80
C ARG A 70 -9.12 48.32 31.46
N ASP A 71 -8.49 49.47 31.29
CA ASP A 71 -8.68 50.32 30.10
C ASP A 71 -7.93 49.83 28.86
N SER A 72 -7.02 48.87 29.01
CA SER A 72 -6.23 48.30 27.91
C SER A 72 -6.56 46.83 27.71
N TRP A 73 -7.04 46.47 26.52
CA TRP A 73 -7.32 45.07 26.16
C TRP A 73 -6.09 44.16 26.34
N THR A 74 -4.91 44.65 25.96
CA THR A 74 -3.66 43.91 26.13
C THR A 74 -3.38 43.64 27.61
N ASN A 75 -3.59 44.64 28.48
CA ASN A 75 -3.39 44.46 29.92
C ASN A 75 -4.43 43.51 30.51
N LEU A 76 -5.69 43.62 30.10
CA LEU A 76 -6.74 42.69 30.51
C LEU A 76 -6.40 41.24 30.14
N VAL A 77 -5.94 40.98 28.91
CA VAL A 77 -5.53 39.63 28.50
C VAL A 77 -4.34 39.12 29.32
N ILE A 78 -3.36 39.97 29.63
CA ILE A 78 -2.24 39.60 30.51
C ILE A 78 -2.73 39.22 31.90
N GLN A 79 -3.57 40.05 32.52
CA GLN A 79 -4.12 39.79 33.85
C GLN A 79 -5.04 38.56 33.85
N PHE A 80 -5.82 38.39 32.79
CA PHE A 80 -6.69 37.24 32.61
C PHE A 80 -5.89 35.95 32.54
N ASN A 81 -4.85 35.89 31.70
CA ASN A 81 -3.98 34.72 31.59
C ASN A 81 -3.12 34.49 32.84
N ALA A 82 -2.90 35.52 33.66
CA ALA A 82 -2.26 35.34 34.97
C ALA A 82 -3.22 34.72 36.00
N LYS A 83 -4.53 35.04 35.93
CA LYS A 83 -5.56 34.52 36.84
C LYS A 83 -6.05 33.13 36.45
N TRP A 84 -6.32 32.91 35.16
CA TRP A 84 -6.72 31.63 34.58
C TRP A 84 -5.69 31.26 33.50
N PRO A 85 -4.59 30.57 33.85
CA PRO A 85 -3.54 30.23 32.89
C PRO A 85 -4.07 29.42 31.69
N PRO A 86 -3.62 29.70 30.45
CA PRO A 86 -3.93 28.83 29.33
C PRO A 86 -3.42 27.42 29.59
N ARG A 87 -4.28 26.42 29.44
CA ARG A 87 -3.88 25.02 29.51
C ARG A 87 -2.74 24.79 28.53
N ALA A 88 -1.61 24.28 29.02
CA ALA A 88 -0.52 23.88 28.15
C ALA A 88 -1.07 22.87 27.15
N ALA A 89 -1.03 23.21 25.86
CA ALA A 89 -1.41 22.28 24.82
C ALA A 89 -0.43 21.10 24.91
N ILE A 90 -0.89 19.97 25.43
CA ILE A 90 -0.12 18.74 25.43
C ILE A 90 0.11 18.43 23.94
N PRO A 91 1.36 18.55 23.44
CA PRO A 91 1.61 18.28 22.04
C PRO A 91 1.25 16.81 21.82
N LYS A 92 0.48 16.54 20.77
CA LYS A 92 0.23 15.15 20.41
C LYS A 92 1.55 14.46 20.16
N THR A 93 1.69 13.26 20.70
CA THR A 93 2.87 12.43 20.45
C THR A 93 2.94 12.04 18.98
N ILE A 94 4.13 11.65 18.51
CA ILE A 94 4.30 11.15 17.14
C ILE A 94 3.40 9.91 16.91
N LYS A 95 3.23 9.07 17.94
CA LYS A 95 2.33 7.90 17.92
C LYS A 95 0.88 8.31 17.65
N GLU A 96 0.35 9.30 18.37
CA GLU A 96 -1.00 9.82 18.14
C GLU A 96 -1.16 10.44 16.73
N HIS A 97 -0.11 11.07 16.20
CA HIS A 97 -0.12 11.55 14.81
C HIS A 97 -0.13 10.41 13.79
N ILE A 98 0.58 9.32 14.04
CA ILE A 98 0.54 8.12 13.20
C ILE A 98 -0.86 7.50 13.23
N GLU A 99 -1.47 7.39 14.41
CA GLU A 99 -2.84 6.87 14.55
C GLU A 99 -3.86 7.78 13.85
N GLU A 100 -3.74 9.11 14.01
CA GLU A 100 -4.58 10.09 13.30
C GLU A 100 -4.40 9.99 11.78
N PHE A 101 -3.17 9.74 11.30
CA PHE A 101 -2.89 9.51 9.89
C PHE A 101 -3.51 8.22 9.41
N LYS A 102 -3.36 7.10 10.13
CA LYS A 102 -3.93 5.79 9.78
C LYS A 102 -5.46 5.74 9.84
N ALA A 103 -6.07 6.60 10.65
CA ALA A 103 -7.51 6.79 10.69
C ALA A 103 -8.04 7.62 9.49
N CYS A 104 -7.17 8.13 8.62
CA CYS A 104 -7.59 8.82 7.40
C CYS A 104 -7.93 7.82 6.30
N THR A 105 -9.10 7.20 6.40
CA THR A 105 -9.66 6.35 5.34
C THR A 105 -10.55 7.14 4.40
N LEU A 106 -10.60 6.72 3.12
CA LEU A 106 -11.54 7.23 2.13
C LEU A 106 -12.42 6.09 1.63
N ALA A 107 -13.72 6.18 1.87
CA ALA A 107 -14.64 5.17 1.38
C ALA A 107 -14.88 5.33 -0.15
N PRO A 108 -15.14 4.24 -0.89
CA PRO A 108 -15.38 4.32 -2.34
C PRO A 108 -16.56 5.22 -2.74
N ASP A 109 -17.60 5.28 -1.92
CA ASP A 109 -18.80 6.10 -2.11
C ASP A 109 -18.55 7.59 -1.81
N GLU A 110 -17.73 7.90 -0.80
CA GLU A 110 -17.33 9.27 -0.47
C GLU A 110 -16.40 9.89 -1.51
N MET A 111 -15.63 9.06 -2.23
CA MET A 111 -14.60 9.48 -3.18
C MET A 111 -15.12 10.48 -4.22
N LEU A 112 -16.30 10.21 -4.80
CA LEU A 112 -16.95 11.03 -5.82
C LEU A 112 -18.10 11.87 -5.24
N GLU A 113 -18.16 12.04 -3.92
CA GLU A 113 -19.10 12.98 -3.31
C GLU A 113 -18.57 14.43 -3.40
N ARG A 114 -19.47 15.40 -3.55
CA ARG A 114 -19.10 16.83 -3.48
C ARG A 114 -19.27 17.33 -2.06
N ILE A 115 -18.16 17.67 -1.43
CA ILE A 115 -18.09 18.13 -0.04
C ILE A 115 -17.98 19.67 -0.02
N PRO A 116 -18.79 20.38 0.81
CA PRO A 116 -18.64 21.81 1.01
C PRO A 116 -17.31 22.13 1.69
N THR A 117 -16.57 23.11 1.17
CA THR A 117 -15.24 23.49 1.71
C THR A 117 -15.34 24.34 2.98
N GLY A 118 -16.54 24.81 3.33
CA GLY A 118 -16.77 25.82 4.38
C GLY A 118 -16.42 27.25 3.96
N VAL A 119 -15.91 27.46 2.74
CA VAL A 119 -15.60 28.79 2.18
C VAL A 119 -16.61 29.13 1.09
N GLY A 120 -17.64 29.89 1.47
CA GLY A 120 -18.71 30.32 0.57
C GLY A 120 -19.53 29.14 0.01
N THR A 121 -19.85 29.19 -1.28
CA THR A 121 -20.59 28.13 -2.00
C THR A 121 -19.66 27.15 -2.73
N SER A 122 -18.37 27.14 -2.40
CA SER A 122 -17.42 26.28 -3.10
C SER A 122 -17.53 24.82 -2.63
N MET A 123 -17.51 23.91 -3.59
CA MET A 123 -17.63 22.46 -3.39
C MET A 123 -16.40 21.80 -4.01
N GLN A 124 -15.83 20.82 -3.31
CA GLN A 124 -14.72 20.00 -3.80
C GLN A 124 -15.08 18.52 -3.80
N TRP A 125 -14.43 17.70 -4.61
CA TRP A 125 -14.64 16.25 -4.58
C TRP A 125 -14.05 15.61 -3.32
N GLY A 126 -14.62 14.50 -2.87
CA GLY A 126 -14.19 13.79 -1.66
C GLY A 126 -12.73 13.37 -1.69
N TYR A 127 -12.23 12.86 -2.82
CA TYR A 127 -10.80 12.54 -2.98
C TYR A 127 -9.87 13.77 -2.83
N ALA A 128 -10.33 14.96 -3.24
CA ALA A 128 -9.56 16.19 -3.10
C ALA A 128 -9.55 16.68 -1.64
N ALA A 129 -10.69 16.59 -0.95
CA ALA A 129 -10.78 16.87 0.48
C ALA A 129 -9.91 15.90 1.31
N PHE A 130 -9.91 14.63 0.91
CA PHE A 130 -9.07 13.59 1.47
C PHE A 130 -7.58 13.90 1.30
N ALA A 131 -7.15 14.29 0.09
CA ALA A 131 -5.77 14.70 -0.18
C ALA A 131 -5.32 15.86 0.74
N ASP A 132 -6.18 16.86 0.96
CA ASP A 132 -5.89 17.95 1.90
C ASP A 132 -5.83 17.50 3.38
N LYS A 133 -6.63 16.50 3.77
CA LYS A 133 -6.59 15.90 5.12
C LYS A 133 -5.27 15.17 5.34
N ILE A 134 -4.90 14.25 4.45
CA ILE A 134 -3.69 13.43 4.58
C ILE A 134 -2.40 14.24 4.40
N ARG A 135 -2.45 15.32 3.61
CA ARG A 135 -1.36 16.29 3.55
C ARG A 135 -1.10 16.89 4.92
N ARG A 136 -2.15 17.39 5.59
CA ARG A 136 -2.04 18.03 6.90
C ARG A 136 -1.61 17.08 8.01
N THR A 137 -2.10 15.84 8.02
CA THR A 137 -1.70 14.85 9.03
C THR A 137 -0.30 14.30 8.76
N GLY A 138 0.02 13.97 7.51
CA GLY A 138 1.34 13.44 7.13
C GLY A 138 2.49 14.43 7.38
N THR A 139 2.29 15.74 7.18
CA THR A 139 3.32 16.75 7.48
C THR A 139 3.69 16.81 8.95
N LYS A 140 2.81 16.40 9.89
CA LYS A 140 3.10 16.43 11.33
C LYS A 140 4.03 15.29 11.77
N MET A 141 4.08 14.19 11.03
CA MET A 141 4.81 12.98 11.44
C MET A 141 6.30 13.03 11.09
N SER A 142 6.73 13.94 10.20
CA SER A 142 8.12 14.06 9.72
C SER A 142 8.74 12.74 9.20
N LEU A 143 7.92 11.79 8.74
CA LEU A 143 8.38 10.52 8.19
C LEU A 143 8.83 10.64 6.72
N PRO A 144 9.71 9.75 6.24
CA PRO A 144 10.04 9.65 4.82
C PRO A 144 8.81 9.37 3.95
N ILE A 145 8.75 9.97 2.76
CA ILE A 145 7.64 9.79 1.82
C ILE A 145 7.33 8.32 1.52
N ALA A 146 8.36 7.48 1.44
CA ALA A 146 8.17 6.04 1.18
C ALA A 146 7.34 5.35 2.26
N ALA A 147 7.51 5.70 3.53
CA ALA A 147 6.72 5.17 4.64
C ALA A 147 5.26 5.63 4.56
N LEU A 148 5.05 6.93 4.35
CA LEU A 148 3.71 7.52 4.17
C LEU A 148 2.95 6.88 3.00
N LEU A 149 3.65 6.58 1.90
CA LEU A 149 3.08 5.95 0.71
C LEU A 149 2.68 4.49 0.93
N ILE A 150 3.30 3.78 1.86
CA ILE A 150 2.90 2.41 2.21
C ILE A 150 1.59 2.47 3.01
N ASP A 151 1.57 3.25 4.08
CA ASP A 151 0.41 3.37 4.97
C ASP A 151 -0.84 3.90 4.22
N ILE A 152 -0.67 4.91 3.36
CA ILE A 152 -1.82 5.54 2.70
C ILE A 152 -2.46 4.66 1.63
N LYS A 153 -1.70 3.76 0.99
CA LYS A 153 -2.24 2.87 -0.04
C LYS A 153 -3.30 1.92 0.51
N GLU A 154 -3.19 1.54 1.77
CA GLU A 154 -4.16 0.68 2.45
C GLU A 154 -5.45 1.42 2.81
N GLN A 155 -5.37 2.75 2.92
CA GLN A 155 -6.48 3.61 3.35
C GLN A 155 -7.29 4.20 2.17
N MET A 156 -6.87 3.94 0.93
CA MET A 156 -7.48 4.47 -0.28
C MET A 156 -8.23 3.41 -1.09
N PRO A 157 -9.28 3.79 -1.83
CA PRO A 157 -9.89 2.93 -2.82
C PRO A 157 -8.87 2.44 -3.87
N PRO A 158 -8.93 1.15 -4.29
CA PRO A 158 -7.98 0.57 -5.25
C PRO A 158 -7.87 1.35 -6.58
N VAL A 159 -8.95 2.00 -7.00
CA VAL A 159 -8.96 2.85 -8.19
C VAL A 159 -8.00 4.03 -8.09
N LEU A 160 -7.94 4.71 -6.93
CA LEU A 160 -7.01 5.81 -6.70
C LEU A 160 -5.59 5.29 -6.60
N VAL A 161 -5.37 4.15 -5.94
CA VAL A 161 -4.05 3.50 -5.86
C VAL A 161 -3.52 3.23 -7.28
N LYS A 162 -4.35 2.70 -8.17
CA LYS A 162 -3.99 2.45 -9.58
C LYS A 162 -3.65 3.74 -10.32
N LEU A 163 -4.48 4.77 -10.17
CA LEU A 163 -4.28 6.07 -10.84
C LEU A 163 -3.07 6.83 -10.32
N MET A 164 -2.65 6.59 -9.08
CA MET A 164 -1.49 7.22 -8.45
C MET A 164 -0.16 6.51 -8.71
N ILE A 165 -0.15 5.37 -9.42
CA ILE A 165 1.09 4.67 -9.80
C ILE A 165 2.10 5.58 -10.53
N PRO A 166 1.70 6.40 -11.53
CA PRO A 166 2.64 7.30 -12.22
C PRO A 166 3.29 8.35 -11.32
N HIS A 167 2.71 8.60 -10.14
CA HIS A 167 3.16 9.59 -9.17
C HIS A 167 3.92 8.97 -7.99
N SER A 168 4.23 7.66 -8.03
CA SER A 168 4.92 6.97 -6.94
C SER A 168 6.35 7.48 -6.67
N ASN A 169 6.92 8.23 -7.61
CA ASN A 169 8.24 8.85 -7.54
C ASN A 169 8.20 10.35 -7.25
N ALA A 170 7.09 10.85 -6.68
CA ALA A 170 7.00 12.23 -6.22
C ALA A 170 8.18 12.61 -5.30
N VAL A 171 8.73 13.81 -5.49
CA VAL A 171 9.90 14.28 -4.74
C VAL A 171 9.54 14.61 -3.30
N THR A 172 8.37 15.23 -3.09
CA THR A 172 7.87 15.60 -1.77
C THR A 172 6.48 15.06 -1.51
N TRP A 173 6.13 14.94 -0.23
CA TRP A 173 4.78 14.55 0.20
C TRP A 173 3.71 15.51 -0.34
N ALA A 174 4.02 16.81 -0.38
CA ALA A 174 3.13 17.82 -0.92
C ALA A 174 2.87 17.62 -2.43
N ASP A 175 3.90 17.30 -3.21
CA ASP A 175 3.75 17.04 -4.65
C ASP A 175 2.86 15.82 -4.90
N TRP A 176 3.02 14.76 -4.11
CA TRP A 176 2.18 13.58 -4.20
C TRP A 176 0.71 13.89 -3.86
N CYS A 177 0.46 14.64 -2.78
CA CYS A 177 -0.90 15.04 -2.40
C CYS A 177 -1.55 15.97 -3.43
N ASN A 178 -0.78 16.88 -4.04
CA ASN A 178 -1.27 17.75 -5.11
C ASN A 178 -1.63 16.91 -6.35
N ALA A 179 -0.80 15.94 -6.73
CA ALA A 179 -1.13 15.02 -7.83
C ALA A 179 -2.43 14.24 -7.58
N LEU A 180 -2.67 13.77 -6.35
CA LEU A 180 -3.92 13.10 -5.97
C LEU A 180 -5.11 14.06 -6.07
N LYS A 181 -4.95 15.29 -5.59
CA LYS A 181 -5.96 16.34 -5.63
C LYS A 181 -6.34 16.75 -7.06
N ASP A 182 -5.36 16.75 -7.97
CA ASP A 182 -5.50 17.19 -9.36
C ASP A 182 -5.95 16.08 -10.32
N LEU A 183 -6.25 14.87 -9.81
CA LEU A 183 -6.80 13.79 -10.63
C LEU A 183 -8.11 14.22 -11.30
N ASN A 184 -8.29 13.82 -12.57
CA ASN A 184 -9.52 14.08 -13.31
C ASN A 184 -10.66 13.18 -12.83
N HIS A 185 -11.75 13.80 -12.36
CA HIS A 185 -12.94 13.08 -11.88
C HIS A 185 -13.57 12.15 -12.93
N GLU A 186 -13.57 12.50 -14.22
CA GLU A 186 -14.12 11.64 -15.29
C GLU A 186 -13.28 10.36 -15.43
N LEU A 187 -11.96 10.48 -15.28
CA LEU A 187 -11.05 9.34 -15.31
C LEU A 187 -11.28 8.44 -14.09
N ILE A 188 -11.40 9.02 -12.89
CA ILE A 188 -11.71 8.28 -11.66
C ILE A 188 -13.03 7.52 -11.84
N GLN A 189 -14.09 8.18 -12.31
CA GLN A 189 -15.39 7.54 -12.52
C GLN A 189 -15.31 6.42 -13.57
N SER A 190 -14.59 6.64 -14.68
CA SER A 190 -14.43 5.62 -15.72
C SER A 190 -13.73 4.36 -15.21
N GLU A 191 -12.67 4.53 -14.41
CA GLU A 191 -11.92 3.42 -13.83
C GLU A 191 -12.68 2.73 -12.70
N GLN A 192 -13.44 3.49 -11.89
CA GLN A 192 -14.33 2.94 -10.87
C GLN A 192 -15.38 2.02 -11.51
N ASN A 193 -16.00 2.42 -12.62
CA ASN A 193 -16.94 1.58 -13.38
C ASN A 193 -16.29 0.28 -13.89
N VAL A 194 -15.01 0.33 -14.28
CA VAL A 194 -14.26 -0.87 -14.69
C VAL A 194 -14.04 -1.80 -13.49
N PHE A 195 -13.65 -1.27 -12.33
CA PHE A 195 -13.47 -2.05 -11.10
C PHE A 195 -14.79 -2.70 -10.65
N GLU A 196 -15.90 -1.97 -10.67
CA GLU A 196 -17.22 -2.49 -10.32
C GLU A 196 -17.65 -3.60 -11.28
N ARG A 197 -17.44 -3.41 -12.59
CA ARG A 197 -17.72 -4.44 -13.58
C ARG A 197 -16.87 -5.70 -13.38
N LEU A 198 -15.58 -5.56 -13.08
CA LEU A 198 -14.70 -6.69 -12.78
C LEU A 198 -15.13 -7.42 -11.52
N SER A 199 -15.46 -6.69 -10.44
CA SER A 199 -15.98 -7.26 -9.20
C SER A 199 -17.32 -7.97 -9.40
N ALA A 200 -18.19 -7.44 -10.26
CA ALA A 200 -19.45 -8.10 -10.61
C ALA A 200 -19.22 -9.42 -11.36
N LEU A 201 -18.31 -9.43 -12.35
CA LEU A 201 -17.95 -10.65 -13.09
C LEU A 201 -17.29 -11.70 -12.19
N GLU A 202 -16.45 -11.28 -11.24
CA GLU A 202 -15.82 -12.19 -10.28
C GLU A 202 -16.86 -12.82 -9.35
N ARG A 203 -17.81 -12.02 -8.84
CA ARG A 203 -18.93 -12.54 -8.03
C ARG A 203 -19.82 -13.50 -8.81
N GLU A 204 -20.09 -13.22 -10.09
CA GLU A 204 -20.85 -14.12 -10.96
C GLU A 204 -20.10 -15.43 -11.22
N ALA A 205 -18.79 -15.36 -11.48
CA ALA A 205 -17.95 -16.54 -11.66
C ALA A 205 -17.89 -17.38 -10.39
N GLU A 206 -17.79 -16.76 -9.21
CA GLU A 206 -17.82 -17.45 -7.92
C GLU A 206 -19.19 -18.11 -7.65
N ALA A 207 -20.28 -17.39 -7.92
CA ALA A 207 -21.63 -17.94 -7.80
C ALA A 207 -21.82 -19.16 -8.74
N HIS A 208 -21.33 -19.09 -9.97
CA HIS A 208 -21.38 -20.21 -10.91
C HIS A 208 -20.52 -21.40 -10.43
N ARG A 209 -19.34 -21.15 -9.85
CA ARG A 209 -18.50 -22.20 -9.24
C ARG A 209 -19.25 -22.88 -8.09
N ALA A 210 -19.80 -22.11 -7.16
CA ALA A 210 -20.55 -22.63 -6.02
C ALA A 210 -21.80 -23.42 -6.45
N GLN A 211 -22.53 -22.94 -7.46
CA GLN A 211 -23.68 -23.66 -8.03
C GLN A 211 -23.25 -24.99 -8.67
N SER A 212 -22.18 -24.98 -9.46
CA SER A 212 -21.67 -26.19 -10.10
C SER A 212 -21.22 -27.24 -9.09
N GLU A 213 -20.63 -26.82 -7.96
CA GLU A 213 -20.26 -27.71 -6.87
C GLU A 213 -21.50 -28.30 -6.17
N SER A 214 -22.50 -27.46 -5.90
CA SER A 214 -23.78 -27.91 -5.33
C SER A 214 -24.47 -28.95 -6.22
N ASP A 215 -24.53 -28.72 -7.54
CA ASP A 215 -25.11 -29.67 -8.49
C ASP A 215 -24.34 -30.99 -8.54
N ARG A 216 -23.01 -30.96 -8.46
CA ARG A 216 -22.17 -32.17 -8.38
C ARG A 216 -22.45 -32.96 -7.11
N LEU A 217 -22.58 -32.30 -5.96
CA LEU A 217 -22.91 -32.95 -4.69
C LEU A 217 -24.32 -33.55 -4.73
N ARG A 218 -25.30 -32.84 -5.30
CA ARG A 218 -26.67 -33.33 -5.46
C ARG A 218 -26.74 -34.53 -6.41
N ALA A 219 -26.01 -34.49 -7.53
CA ALA A 219 -25.91 -35.60 -8.47
C ALA A 219 -25.24 -36.84 -7.84
N ALA A 220 -24.25 -36.64 -6.95
CA ALA A 220 -23.62 -37.72 -6.20
C ALA A 220 -24.54 -38.33 -5.12
N ALA A 221 -25.37 -37.51 -4.48
CA ALA A 221 -26.28 -37.94 -3.42
C ALA A 221 -27.58 -38.61 -3.93
N THR A 222 -27.93 -38.45 -5.21
CA THR A 222 -29.13 -39.07 -5.77
C THR A 222 -28.88 -40.57 -5.99
N PRO A 223 -29.53 -41.48 -5.23
CA PRO A 223 -29.34 -42.91 -5.41
C PRO A 223 -29.79 -43.25 -6.83
N ARG A 224 -28.85 -43.71 -7.66
CA ARG A 224 -29.17 -44.17 -9.01
C ARG A 224 -30.24 -45.25 -8.86
N PRO A 225 -31.43 -45.10 -9.48
CA PRO A 225 -32.38 -46.19 -9.50
C PRO A 225 -31.65 -47.39 -10.10
N TYR A 226 -31.72 -48.53 -9.42
CA TYR A 226 -31.26 -49.82 -9.96
C TYR A 226 -32.14 -50.15 -11.17
N THR A 227 -31.93 -49.46 -12.29
CA THR A 227 -32.40 -49.92 -13.59
C THR A 227 -31.66 -51.22 -13.83
N GLN A 228 -32.41 -52.32 -13.71
CA GLN A 228 -32.01 -53.65 -14.11
C GLN A 228 -31.26 -53.52 -15.43
N ARG A 229 -29.96 -53.79 -15.40
CA ARG A 229 -29.11 -53.85 -16.57
C ARG A 229 -29.82 -54.78 -17.56
N PRO A 230 -30.37 -54.29 -18.69
CA PRO A 230 -30.89 -55.20 -19.69
C PRO A 230 -29.73 -56.12 -20.10
N PRO A 231 -29.97 -57.44 -20.21
CA PRO A 231 -28.93 -58.38 -20.57
C PRO A 231 -28.27 -57.91 -21.87
N PRO A 232 -26.94 -58.05 -22.01
CA PRO A 232 -26.25 -57.66 -23.23
C PRO A 232 -26.95 -58.34 -24.42
N PRO A 233 -27.27 -57.61 -25.50
CA PRO A 233 -27.83 -58.23 -26.69
C PRO A 233 -26.82 -59.28 -27.16
N GLN A 234 -27.23 -60.54 -27.17
CA GLN A 234 -26.45 -61.60 -27.78
C GLN A 234 -26.23 -61.22 -29.23
N GLN A 235 -24.97 -60.97 -29.60
CA GLN A 235 -24.58 -60.92 -31.00
C GLN A 235 -24.79 -62.30 -31.58
N HIS A 236 -25.94 -62.51 -32.22
CA HIS A 236 -26.11 -63.62 -33.15
C HIS A 236 -25.18 -63.36 -34.33
N PHE A 237 -24.07 -64.09 -34.34
CA PHE A 237 -23.26 -64.40 -35.51
C PHE A 237 -24.18 -65.11 -36.52
N GLN A 238 -24.84 -64.35 -37.39
CA GLN A 238 -25.34 -64.92 -38.64
C GLN A 238 -24.21 -64.90 -39.65
N GLN A 239 -23.65 -66.10 -39.89
CA GLN A 239 -22.97 -66.42 -41.14
C GLN A 239 -23.96 -66.20 -42.29
N GLN A 240 -23.89 -65.04 -42.94
CA GLN A 240 -24.33 -64.94 -44.33
C GLN A 240 -23.14 -65.31 -45.22
N GLN A 241 -23.06 -66.60 -45.54
CA GLN A 241 -22.54 -67.00 -46.83
C GLN A 241 -23.53 -66.46 -47.87
N HIS A 242 -23.07 -65.73 -48.89
CA HIS A 242 -23.53 -65.85 -50.28
C HIS A 242 -22.98 -64.75 -51.21
N PHE A 243 -22.32 -65.24 -52.28
CA PHE A 243 -22.08 -64.65 -53.60
C PHE A 243 -21.13 -63.45 -53.77
N ARG A 244 -19.89 -63.80 -54.16
CA ARG A 244 -18.95 -62.98 -54.95
C ARG A 244 -19.46 -62.78 -56.39
N PRO A 245 -19.47 -61.53 -56.92
CA PRO A 245 -19.36 -61.28 -58.36
C PRO A 245 -17.88 -61.22 -58.80
N PRO A 246 -17.57 -61.49 -60.08
CA PRO A 246 -16.20 -61.60 -60.58
C PRO A 246 -15.54 -60.24 -60.86
N LEU A 247 -14.30 -60.12 -60.34
CA LEU A 247 -13.12 -59.40 -60.82
C LEU A 247 -13.31 -58.34 -61.93
N GLN A 248 -13.15 -57.07 -61.56
CA GLN A 248 -12.53 -56.06 -62.41
C GLN A 248 -11.15 -55.67 -61.83
N PRO A 249 -10.11 -55.49 -62.66
CA PRO A 249 -8.80 -55.02 -62.22
C PRO A 249 -8.81 -53.50 -62.18
N PHE A 250 -8.99 -52.93 -61.00
CA PHE A 250 -8.69 -51.51 -60.76
C PHE A 250 -7.69 -51.37 -59.62
N ALA A 251 -6.83 -50.38 -59.81
CA ALA A 251 -5.55 -50.18 -59.17
C ALA A 251 -5.60 -50.22 -57.64
N SER A 252 -4.49 -50.71 -57.08
CA SER A 252 -4.14 -50.71 -55.67
C SER A 252 -4.40 -49.35 -55.01
N ALA A 253 -5.53 -49.22 -54.32
CA ALA A 253 -5.73 -48.17 -53.34
C ALA A 253 -5.25 -48.69 -51.97
N PRO A 254 -4.39 -47.96 -51.24
CA PRO A 254 -3.96 -48.38 -49.91
C PRO A 254 -5.14 -48.40 -48.94
N ALA A 255 -5.22 -49.46 -48.14
CA ALA A 255 -6.28 -49.71 -47.17
C ALA A 255 -6.42 -48.55 -46.16
N PRO A 256 -7.65 -48.18 -45.73
CA PRO A 256 -7.84 -47.34 -44.56
C PRO A 256 -7.41 -48.15 -43.33
N ALA A 257 -6.28 -47.77 -42.74
CA ALA A 257 -5.83 -48.32 -41.49
C ALA A 257 -6.90 -48.06 -40.42
N TYR A 258 -7.31 -49.14 -39.74
CA TYR A 258 -8.13 -49.08 -38.54
C TYR A 258 -7.41 -48.19 -37.53
N THR A 259 -7.99 -47.03 -37.24
CA THR A 259 -7.60 -46.16 -36.13
C THR A 259 -7.89 -46.89 -34.82
N SER A 260 -6.88 -47.57 -34.33
CA SER A 260 -6.73 -47.93 -32.92
C SER A 260 -7.09 -46.70 -32.07
N ASN A 261 -8.04 -46.88 -31.15
CA ASN A 261 -8.29 -45.95 -30.05
C ASN A 261 -7.03 -45.91 -29.18
N GLN A 262 -6.03 -45.12 -29.62
CA GLN A 262 -4.94 -44.71 -28.77
C GLN A 262 -5.52 -43.75 -27.71
N PRO A 263 -5.16 -43.92 -26.43
CA PRO A 263 -5.40 -42.89 -25.44
C PRO A 263 -4.82 -41.57 -25.96
N PRO A 264 -5.46 -40.41 -25.68
CA PRO A 264 -5.04 -39.12 -26.23
C PRO A 264 -3.54 -38.97 -26.01
N GLN A 265 -2.78 -38.97 -27.11
CA GLN A 265 -1.35 -38.74 -27.05
C GLN A 265 -1.17 -37.40 -26.33
N SER A 266 -0.49 -37.44 -25.19
CA SER A 266 -0.04 -36.24 -24.49
C SER A 266 0.53 -35.29 -25.54
N PRO A 267 0.14 -34.00 -25.57
CA PRO A 267 0.71 -33.07 -26.53
C PRO A 267 2.24 -33.19 -26.49
N PRO A 268 2.92 -33.16 -27.64
CA PRO A 268 4.37 -33.29 -27.69
C PRO A 268 4.95 -32.30 -26.68
N ASN A 269 5.85 -32.79 -25.83
CA ASN A 269 6.44 -32.05 -24.72
C ASN A 269 7.25 -30.88 -25.31
N THR A 270 6.58 -29.79 -25.65
CA THR A 270 7.20 -28.59 -26.22
C THR A 270 8.09 -28.04 -25.12
N PRO A 271 9.43 -28.01 -25.31
CA PRO A 271 10.35 -27.51 -24.31
C PRO A 271 9.89 -26.13 -23.86
N ASN A 272 9.78 -25.94 -22.54
CA ASN A 272 9.35 -24.67 -21.98
C ASN A 272 10.28 -23.55 -22.50
N PRO A 273 9.79 -22.60 -23.32
CA PRO A 273 10.64 -21.60 -23.96
C PRO A 273 11.34 -20.69 -22.95
N PHE A 274 10.89 -20.64 -21.69
CA PHE A 274 11.54 -19.86 -20.62
C PHE A 274 12.84 -20.49 -20.10
N LEU A 275 12.98 -21.81 -20.24
CA LEU A 275 14.14 -22.56 -19.78
C LEU A 275 15.12 -22.88 -20.92
N ALA A 276 14.75 -22.60 -22.16
CA ALA A 276 15.63 -22.81 -23.30
C ALA A 276 16.86 -21.91 -23.17
N THR A 277 18.04 -22.53 -23.12
CA THR A 277 19.32 -21.81 -23.19
C THR A 277 19.43 -21.19 -24.59
N PRO A 278 19.69 -19.88 -24.70
CA PRO A 278 19.96 -19.23 -25.98
C PRO A 278 21.08 -19.96 -26.74
N PRO A 279 21.06 -19.94 -28.08
CA PRO A 279 22.12 -20.56 -28.88
C PRO A 279 23.48 -19.90 -28.55
N PRO A 280 24.62 -20.61 -28.72
CA PRO A 280 25.93 -20.03 -28.46
C PRO A 280 26.21 -18.84 -29.40
N LYS A 281 27.00 -17.88 -28.92
CA LYS A 281 27.35 -16.66 -29.67
C LYS A 281 28.27 -17.01 -30.84
N THR A 282 27.67 -17.25 -32.00
CA THR A 282 28.35 -17.41 -33.30
C THR A 282 27.76 -16.43 -34.30
N PRO A 283 28.52 -15.98 -35.32
CA PRO A 283 27.98 -15.05 -36.34
C PRO A 283 26.71 -15.57 -37.01
N GLN A 284 26.64 -16.88 -37.26
CA GLN A 284 25.47 -17.54 -37.84
C GLN A 284 24.24 -17.48 -36.92
N ASN A 285 24.42 -17.75 -35.62
CA ASN A 285 23.32 -17.69 -34.65
C ASN A 285 22.86 -16.25 -34.41
N THR A 286 23.78 -15.28 -34.44
CA THR A 286 23.44 -13.85 -34.36
C THR A 286 22.57 -13.43 -35.54
N ALA A 287 22.94 -13.81 -36.77
CA ALA A 287 22.13 -13.50 -37.95
C ALA A 287 20.75 -14.19 -37.89
N ARG A 288 20.68 -15.43 -37.41
CA ARG A 288 19.41 -16.15 -37.24
C ARG A 288 18.49 -15.48 -36.23
N VAL A 289 19.01 -15.12 -35.05
CA VAL A 289 18.21 -14.45 -34.01
C VAL A 289 17.74 -13.07 -34.49
N GLU A 290 18.56 -12.33 -35.24
CA GLU A 290 18.14 -11.06 -35.83
C GLU A 290 16.98 -11.23 -36.81
N GLN A 291 17.02 -12.27 -37.66
CA GLN A 291 15.89 -12.61 -38.52
C GLN A 291 14.64 -12.99 -37.71
N GLU A 292 14.80 -13.83 -36.67
CA GLU A 292 13.70 -14.21 -35.78
C GLU A 292 13.07 -12.97 -35.11
N ARG A 293 13.86 -11.93 -34.75
CA ARG A 293 13.35 -10.67 -34.20
C ARG A 293 12.56 -9.86 -35.21
N GLN A 294 13.00 -9.81 -36.47
CA GLN A 294 12.26 -9.15 -37.54
C GLN A 294 10.92 -9.86 -37.82
N GLU A 295 10.93 -11.19 -37.86
CA GLU A 295 9.71 -12.00 -38.00
C GLU A 295 8.77 -11.80 -36.80
N TRP A 296 9.33 -11.74 -35.58
CA TRP A 296 8.56 -11.45 -34.38
C TRP A 296 7.92 -10.06 -34.43
N ALA A 297 8.67 -9.03 -34.83
CA ALA A 297 8.16 -7.67 -34.99
C ALA A 297 7.04 -7.59 -36.03
N GLY A 298 7.18 -8.30 -37.17
CA GLY A 298 6.13 -8.39 -38.18
C GLY A 298 4.86 -9.10 -37.68
N ARG A 299 5.02 -10.10 -36.80
CA ARG A 299 3.90 -10.84 -36.20
C ARG A 299 3.21 -10.06 -35.07
N PHE A 300 3.92 -9.17 -34.39
CA PHE A 300 3.45 -8.46 -33.20
C PHE A 300 3.78 -6.95 -33.24
N PRO A 301 3.19 -6.19 -34.19
CA PRO A 301 3.58 -4.78 -34.43
C PRO A 301 3.33 -3.84 -33.24
N ASP A 302 2.25 -4.06 -32.47
CA ASP A 302 1.80 -3.12 -31.43
C ASP A 302 2.13 -3.57 -29.99
N ARG A 303 2.93 -4.63 -29.81
CA ARG A 303 2.87 -5.39 -28.54
C ARG A 303 4.21 -5.58 -27.85
N ILE A 304 4.14 -5.46 -26.52
CA ILE A 304 5.23 -5.71 -25.58
C ILE A 304 5.44 -7.24 -25.43
N PRO A 305 6.69 -7.73 -25.45
CA PRO A 305 7.01 -9.13 -25.18
C PRO A 305 6.45 -9.64 -23.85
N TYR A 306 5.92 -10.86 -23.81
CA TYR A 306 5.33 -11.46 -22.61
C TYR A 306 5.64 -12.94 -22.55
N ALA A 307 5.41 -13.60 -21.40
CA ALA A 307 5.66 -15.03 -21.26
C ALA A 307 4.97 -15.87 -22.37
N SER A 308 3.69 -15.58 -22.66
CA SER A 308 2.95 -16.25 -23.74
C SER A 308 3.40 -15.89 -25.16
N ARG A 309 4.33 -14.95 -25.33
CA ARG A 309 4.85 -14.44 -26.61
C ARG A 309 6.37 -14.31 -26.51
N ALA A 310 7.05 -15.45 -26.62
CA ALA A 310 8.49 -15.53 -26.48
C ALA A 310 9.20 -14.56 -27.44
N TYR A 311 10.11 -13.75 -26.90
CA TYR A 311 11.00 -12.90 -27.68
C TYR A 311 12.33 -13.63 -27.94
N PRO A 312 12.89 -13.57 -29.16
CA PRO A 312 14.18 -14.19 -29.46
C PRO A 312 15.32 -13.60 -28.61
N LEU A 313 16.00 -14.45 -27.85
CA LEU A 313 17.05 -14.06 -26.90
C LEU A 313 18.40 -13.91 -27.60
N THR A 314 19.21 -12.93 -27.15
CA THR A 314 20.55 -12.69 -27.68
C THR A 314 21.44 -13.93 -27.52
N PRO A 315 22.11 -14.42 -28.58
CA PRO A 315 23.00 -15.58 -28.48
C PRO A 315 24.11 -15.43 -27.44
N GLY A 316 24.37 -16.50 -26.68
CA GLY A 316 25.38 -16.54 -25.63
C GLY A 316 24.98 -15.91 -24.29
N THR A 317 23.74 -15.42 -24.16
CA THR A 317 23.18 -14.99 -22.87
C THR A 317 22.61 -16.19 -22.10
N ALA A 318 22.32 -16.00 -20.81
CA ALA A 318 21.56 -16.97 -20.02
C ALA A 318 20.07 -16.99 -20.43
N SER A 319 19.34 -18.03 -20.04
CA SER A 319 17.90 -18.15 -20.27
C SER A 319 17.14 -16.96 -19.65
N ALA A 320 15.94 -16.66 -20.16
CA ALA A 320 15.15 -15.52 -19.68
C ALA A 320 14.83 -15.59 -18.19
N LEU A 321 14.71 -16.81 -17.64
CA LEU A 321 14.40 -17.03 -16.23
C LEU A 321 15.59 -16.77 -15.29
N VAL A 322 16.81 -17.09 -15.72
CA VAL A 322 18.01 -17.09 -14.86
C VAL A 322 18.94 -15.90 -15.13
N GLY A 323 18.91 -15.35 -16.36
CA GLY A 323 19.77 -14.23 -16.75
C GLY A 323 19.30 -12.89 -16.20
N CYS A 324 20.24 -12.00 -15.90
CA CYS A 324 19.99 -10.61 -15.54
C CYS A 324 19.13 -9.93 -16.62
N PRO A 325 18.01 -9.27 -16.25
CA PRO A 325 17.13 -8.66 -17.24
C PRO A 325 17.83 -7.58 -18.08
N ARG A 326 18.84 -6.91 -17.52
CA ARG A 326 19.53 -5.79 -18.18
C ARG A 326 20.56 -6.26 -19.22
N CYS A 327 21.43 -7.21 -18.89
CA CYS A 327 22.56 -7.60 -19.76
C CYS A 327 22.52 -9.06 -20.24
N GLY A 328 21.63 -9.88 -19.69
CA GLY A 328 21.50 -11.30 -20.06
C GLY A 328 22.56 -12.24 -19.47
N GLU A 329 23.54 -11.75 -18.71
CA GLU A 329 24.48 -12.63 -18.00
C GLU A 329 23.77 -13.41 -16.87
N PRO A 330 24.21 -14.64 -16.54
CA PRO A 330 23.62 -15.41 -15.45
C PRO A 330 23.68 -14.62 -14.14
N GLU A 331 22.56 -14.56 -13.41
CA GLU A 331 22.57 -13.92 -12.10
C GLU A 331 23.43 -14.70 -11.12
N THR A 332 24.29 -13.97 -10.40
CA THR A 332 25.14 -14.49 -9.35
C THR A 332 25.00 -13.60 -8.12
N ALA A 333 25.58 -13.99 -6.98
CA ALA A 333 25.55 -13.17 -5.77
C ALA A 333 26.14 -11.75 -5.99
N SER A 334 27.08 -11.60 -6.92
CA SER A 334 27.72 -10.32 -7.27
C SER A 334 27.07 -9.63 -8.47
N HIS A 335 26.23 -10.31 -9.26
CA HIS A 335 25.61 -9.77 -10.47
C HIS A 335 24.10 -10.00 -10.49
N ASN A 336 23.33 -8.93 -10.34
CA ASN A 336 21.87 -8.94 -10.42
C ASN A 336 21.35 -7.68 -11.14
N GLY A 337 20.04 -7.63 -11.43
CA GLY A 337 19.43 -6.50 -12.14
C GLY A 337 19.73 -5.12 -11.54
N PHE A 338 19.89 -5.01 -10.22
CA PHE A 338 20.16 -3.75 -9.52
C PHE A 338 21.64 -3.35 -9.54
N ARG A 339 22.55 -4.33 -9.59
CA ARG A 339 24.00 -4.13 -9.57
C ARG A 339 24.67 -4.33 -10.93
N CYS A 340 23.89 -4.46 -12.00
CA CYS A 340 24.40 -4.69 -13.34
C CYS A 340 24.99 -3.42 -13.95
N THR A 341 26.30 -3.45 -14.22
CA THR A 341 27.06 -2.39 -14.94
C THR A 341 27.38 -2.75 -16.40
N ASN A 342 27.09 -3.99 -16.81
CA ASN A 342 27.33 -4.46 -18.18
C ASN A 342 26.46 -3.71 -19.20
N ALA A 343 26.90 -3.74 -20.48
CA ALA A 343 26.16 -3.16 -21.58
C ALA A 343 24.71 -3.72 -21.62
N PRO A 344 23.69 -2.84 -21.74
CA PRO A 344 22.31 -3.27 -21.75
C PRO A 344 21.99 -4.04 -23.05
N LEU A 345 21.12 -5.05 -22.94
CA LEU A 345 20.51 -5.72 -24.08
C LEU A 345 19.54 -4.79 -24.82
N GLU A 346 18.99 -5.27 -25.93
CA GLU A 346 17.87 -4.61 -26.59
C GLU A 346 16.67 -4.46 -25.65
N GLU A 347 15.98 -3.32 -25.70
CA GLU A 347 14.91 -2.97 -24.75
C GLU A 347 13.78 -4.01 -24.71
N LEU A 348 13.38 -4.56 -25.86
CA LEU A 348 12.34 -5.59 -25.95
C LEU A 348 12.77 -6.90 -25.26
N GLU A 349 14.04 -7.29 -25.39
CA GLU A 349 14.57 -8.45 -24.67
C GLU A 349 14.62 -8.19 -23.16
N GLN A 350 15.02 -6.99 -22.72
CA GLN A 350 15.03 -6.63 -21.30
C GLN A 350 13.62 -6.74 -20.70
N ARG A 351 12.61 -6.19 -21.40
CA ARG A 351 11.20 -6.27 -20.99
C ARG A 351 10.70 -7.71 -20.98
N TYR A 352 11.04 -8.52 -21.97
CA TYR A 352 10.70 -9.94 -22.01
C TYR A 352 11.25 -10.68 -20.80
N ARG A 353 12.54 -10.52 -20.49
CA ARG A 353 13.20 -11.15 -19.34
C ARG A 353 12.56 -10.73 -18.02
N ALA A 354 12.29 -9.43 -17.84
CA ALA A 354 11.60 -8.93 -16.65
C ALA A 354 10.20 -9.54 -16.50
N ASN A 355 9.44 -9.63 -17.60
CA ASN A 355 8.11 -10.24 -17.60
C ASN A 355 8.16 -11.74 -17.26
N VAL A 356 9.07 -12.50 -17.87
CA VAL A 356 9.25 -13.93 -17.58
C VAL A 356 9.57 -14.16 -16.10
N LYS A 357 10.48 -13.37 -15.53
CA LYS A 357 10.83 -13.44 -14.09
C LYS A 357 9.66 -13.09 -13.20
N ARG A 358 8.87 -12.06 -13.52
CA ARG A 358 7.70 -11.66 -12.74
C ARG A 358 6.59 -12.72 -12.77
N THR A 359 6.43 -13.43 -13.89
CA THR A 359 5.37 -14.45 -14.06
C THR A 359 5.76 -15.85 -13.59
N SER A 360 7.06 -16.14 -13.41
CA SER A 360 7.55 -17.48 -13.04
C SER A 360 7.70 -17.83 -11.54
N PRO A 361 7.56 -16.94 -10.54
CA PRO A 361 7.89 -17.29 -9.15
C PRO A 361 6.93 -18.33 -8.56
N GLN A 362 5.73 -18.49 -9.12
CA GLN A 362 4.79 -19.54 -8.67
C GLN A 362 5.17 -20.97 -9.10
N ARG A 363 6.11 -21.18 -10.03
CA ARG A 363 6.41 -22.55 -10.54
C ARG A 363 7.66 -23.20 -9.95
N LEU A 364 8.60 -22.45 -9.38
CA LEU A 364 9.82 -23.02 -8.80
C LEU A 364 9.63 -23.53 -7.36
N ASN A 365 8.68 -22.97 -6.60
CA ASN A 365 8.32 -23.52 -5.27
C ASN A 365 7.55 -24.85 -5.35
N ALA A 366 6.96 -25.20 -6.50
CA ALA A 366 6.25 -26.48 -6.67
C ALA A 366 7.18 -27.70 -6.79
N TYR A 367 8.49 -27.51 -7.00
CA TYR A 367 9.48 -28.58 -7.12
C TYR A 367 10.51 -28.61 -5.98
N ALA A 368 10.42 -27.71 -5.00
CA ALA A 368 11.21 -27.78 -3.79
C ALA A 368 10.58 -28.82 -2.85
N THR A 369 10.97 -30.08 -3.00
CA THR A 369 10.67 -31.14 -2.03
C THR A 369 11.13 -30.65 -0.65
N PRO A 370 10.27 -30.58 0.38
CA PRO A 370 10.69 -30.16 1.70
C PRO A 370 11.73 -31.16 2.21
N ALA A 371 12.98 -30.71 2.34
CA ALA A 371 14.02 -31.48 3.00
C ALA A 371 13.56 -31.70 4.45
N ARG A 372 13.22 -32.95 4.77
CA ARG A 372 12.94 -33.42 6.13
C ARG A 372 14.17 -33.11 6.98
N SER A 373 14.10 -32.06 7.79
CA SER A 373 15.09 -31.74 8.81
C SER A 373 15.02 -32.81 9.89
N TYR A 374 16.01 -33.71 9.86
CA TYR A 374 16.23 -34.72 10.91
C TYR A 374 16.91 -34.02 12.10
N THR A 375 16.15 -33.74 13.15
CA THR A 375 16.70 -33.25 14.43
C THR A 375 17.42 -34.39 15.14
N GLY A 376 18.75 -34.38 15.12
CA GLY A 376 19.59 -35.19 16.00
C GLY A 376 19.86 -34.45 17.33
N PRO A 377 20.05 -35.16 18.45
CA PRO A 377 20.20 -34.56 19.77
C PRO A 377 21.60 -33.99 20.00
N ALA A 378 21.62 -32.88 20.76
CA ALA A 378 22.81 -32.13 21.14
C ALA A 378 23.74 -32.93 22.06
N THR A 379 25.04 -32.87 21.77
CA THR A 379 26.12 -33.22 22.72
C THR A 379 26.80 -31.94 23.20
N PRO A 380 27.05 -31.78 24.51
CA PRO A 380 27.77 -30.62 25.03
C PRO A 380 29.28 -30.91 25.09
N SER A 381 30.09 -29.89 24.81
CA SER A 381 31.51 -29.92 25.14
C SER A 381 32.06 -28.51 25.40
N PRO A 382 33.14 -28.41 26.20
CA PRO A 382 33.23 -27.42 27.25
C PRO A 382 34.20 -26.27 26.95
N MET A 383 34.12 -25.28 27.83
CA MET A 383 34.99 -24.12 27.98
C MET A 383 36.50 -24.38 27.77
N ARG A 384 37.15 -23.40 27.13
CA ARG A 384 38.53 -23.01 27.44
C ARG A 384 38.72 -21.53 27.11
N GLY A 385 39.15 -20.75 28.10
CA GLY A 385 39.22 -19.29 28.03
C GLY A 385 40.59 -18.70 27.63
N SER A 386 40.51 -17.39 27.31
CA SER A 386 41.52 -16.31 27.48
C SER A 386 42.82 -16.33 26.65
N PRO A 387 43.56 -15.19 26.48
CA PRO A 387 43.29 -13.79 26.85
C PRO A 387 43.64 -12.70 25.79
N TRP A 388 43.23 -11.46 26.12
CA TRP A 388 43.67 -10.12 25.70
C TRP A 388 45.08 -9.89 25.12
N ARG A 389 45.14 -9.14 23.99
CA ARG A 389 45.90 -7.90 23.65
C ARG A 389 45.32 -7.43 22.29
N GLY A 390 45.06 -6.18 21.91
CA GLY A 390 45.49 -4.85 22.34
C GLY A 390 45.98 -4.09 21.10
N ARG A 391 45.40 -2.90 20.84
CA ARG A 391 45.97 -1.72 20.12
C ARG A 391 45.62 -1.49 18.62
N GLY A 392 44.70 -0.54 18.41
CA GLY A 392 44.97 0.76 17.77
C GLY A 392 44.95 0.90 16.24
N GLY A 393 44.14 1.84 15.73
CA GLY A 393 44.33 2.40 14.38
C GLY A 393 43.08 3.08 13.81
N TYR A 394 43.04 4.40 13.91
CA TYR A 394 42.07 5.29 13.24
C TYR A 394 42.17 5.19 11.72
N ASN A 395 41.02 5.18 11.02
CA ASN A 395 40.85 5.97 9.80
C ASN A 395 39.36 6.13 9.47
N ALA A 396 38.95 7.39 9.39
CA ALA A 396 37.64 7.84 8.98
C ALA A 396 37.54 7.87 7.44
N SER A 397 36.43 7.36 6.89
CA SER A 397 35.73 7.91 5.72
C SER A 397 34.32 7.30 5.61
N PRO A 398 33.32 8.10 5.22
CA PRO A 398 31.90 7.75 5.37
C PRO A 398 31.39 6.81 4.27
N SER A 399 30.56 5.84 4.66
CA SER A 399 29.80 4.99 3.74
C SER A 399 28.65 5.76 3.08
N PRO A 400 28.34 5.48 1.79
CA PRO A 400 27.25 6.11 1.07
C PRO A 400 25.90 5.41 1.32
N LEU A 401 24.88 6.25 1.48
CA LEU A 401 23.44 5.99 1.59
C LEU A 401 22.95 4.71 0.88
N HIS A 402 22.30 3.84 1.66
CA HIS A 402 21.43 2.78 1.17
C HIS A 402 20.15 3.37 0.57
N TYR A 403 19.89 3.10 -0.71
CA TYR A 403 18.55 3.19 -1.29
C TYR A 403 17.85 1.84 -1.12
N VAL A 404 16.79 1.81 -0.30
CA VAL A 404 15.83 0.71 -0.23
C VAL A 404 14.84 0.88 -1.39
N ALA A 405 14.90 -0.03 -2.36
CA ALA A 405 13.88 -0.13 -3.41
C ALA A 405 12.73 -1.00 -2.90
N ALA A 406 11.51 -0.45 -2.98
CA ALA A 406 10.26 -1.04 -2.53
C ALA A 406 9.99 -2.42 -3.16
N GLN A 407 9.83 -3.42 -2.31
CA GLN A 407 9.18 -4.69 -2.63
C GLN A 407 7.66 -4.47 -2.71
N HIS A 408 7.00 -5.16 -3.63
CA HIS A 408 5.53 -5.21 -3.70
C HIS A 408 5.04 -6.38 -2.84
N PRO A 409 4.01 -6.21 -1.99
CA PRO A 409 3.59 -7.24 -1.05
C PRO A 409 2.62 -8.23 -1.72
N GLN A 410 2.93 -9.51 -1.58
CA GLN A 410 1.89 -10.53 -1.42
C GLN A 410 2.49 -11.58 -0.48
N GLU A 411 1.80 -11.76 0.66
CA GLU A 411 2.05 -12.76 1.71
C GLU A 411 3.18 -12.44 2.71
N HIS A 412 2.90 -11.64 3.75
CA HIS A 412 3.54 -11.77 5.08
C HIS A 412 2.71 -11.02 6.15
N ALA A 413 1.61 -11.60 6.60
CA ALA A 413 0.76 -11.06 7.66
C ALA A 413 1.22 -11.42 9.10
N HIS A 414 2.46 -11.86 9.30
CA HIS A 414 2.95 -12.30 10.62
C HIS A 414 4.36 -11.80 11.01
N GLY A 415 4.91 -10.82 10.27
CA GLY A 415 6.26 -10.29 10.54
C GLY A 415 6.31 -8.89 11.15
N TYR A 416 5.22 -8.13 11.09
CA TYR A 416 5.23 -6.68 11.39
C TYR A 416 5.03 -6.33 12.87
N ASP A 417 4.58 -7.27 13.71
CA ASP A 417 4.46 -7.04 15.16
C ASP A 417 5.82 -7.00 15.86
N PHE A 418 6.88 -7.57 15.28
CA PHE A 418 8.18 -7.67 15.94
C PHE A 418 8.99 -6.35 15.87
N GLU A 419 8.97 -5.63 14.74
CA GLU A 419 9.70 -4.35 14.61
C GLU A 419 9.02 -3.22 15.40
N VAL A 420 7.68 -3.24 15.51
CA VAL A 420 6.95 -2.26 16.33
C VAL A 420 7.20 -2.50 17.83
N GLN A 421 7.24 -3.77 18.27
CA GLN A 421 7.61 -4.10 19.65
C GLN A 421 9.04 -3.68 19.99
N GLN A 422 9.98 -3.80 19.03
CA GLN A 422 11.37 -3.41 19.28
C GLN A 422 11.54 -1.89 19.44
N ILE A 423 10.75 -1.09 18.71
CA ILE A 423 10.73 0.37 18.83
C ILE A 423 10.02 0.81 20.13
N GLU A 424 8.91 0.16 20.51
CA GLU A 424 8.23 0.45 21.77
C GLU A 424 9.12 0.10 22.99
N GLU A 425 9.85 -1.02 22.94
CA GLU A 425 10.78 -1.43 23.99
C GLU A 425 12.03 -0.53 24.09
N GLU A 426 12.46 0.08 22.98
CA GLU A 426 13.58 1.03 22.97
C GLU A 426 13.15 2.40 23.55
N VAL A 427 11.91 2.84 23.29
CA VAL A 427 11.33 4.05 23.87
C VAL A 427 11.06 3.90 25.37
N GLU A 428 10.49 2.78 25.82
CA GLU A 428 10.29 2.52 27.26
C GLU A 428 11.62 2.45 28.02
N ARG A 429 12.69 1.96 27.38
CA ARG A 429 14.03 1.91 27.97
C ARG A 429 14.62 3.31 28.14
N GLU A 430 14.50 4.18 27.13
CA GLU A 430 14.96 5.58 27.22
C GLU A 430 14.15 6.41 28.24
N GLU A 431 12.86 6.11 28.42
CA GLU A 431 12.02 6.78 29.42
C GLU A 431 12.35 6.31 30.85
N SER A 432 12.85 5.08 31.02
CA SER A 432 13.29 4.53 32.32
C SER A 432 14.65 5.04 32.81
N ASP A 433 15.50 5.54 31.90
CA ASP A 433 16.84 6.07 32.20
C ASP A 433 16.86 7.60 32.40
N ALA A 434 15.70 8.27 32.39
CA ALA A 434 15.60 9.68 32.73
C ALA A 434 16.01 9.88 34.20
N PRO A 435 17.06 10.70 34.50
CA PRO A 435 17.51 10.92 35.86
C PRO A 435 16.38 11.53 36.68
N HIS A 436 15.98 10.84 37.74
CA HIS A 436 15.05 11.35 38.74
C HIS A 436 15.74 12.53 39.43
N ASP A 437 15.37 13.74 39.04
CA ASP A 437 15.77 14.97 39.73
C ASP A 437 15.20 14.92 41.16
N GLU A 438 16.05 14.52 42.11
CA GLU A 438 15.74 14.62 43.54
C GLU A 438 15.51 16.09 43.89
N GLU A 439 14.25 16.45 44.13
CA GLU A 439 13.88 17.75 44.70
C GLU A 439 14.67 17.99 46.00
N PRO A 440 15.47 19.07 46.10
CA PRO A 440 16.05 19.45 47.37
C PRO A 440 14.95 19.97 48.28
N GLY A 441 14.60 19.18 49.29
CA GLY A 441 13.65 19.51 50.34
C GLY A 441 13.95 20.87 50.98
N ASN A 442 13.05 21.81 50.77
CA ASN A 442 13.09 23.13 51.37
C ASN A 442 12.46 23.07 52.78
N GLY A 443 13.24 22.64 53.76
CA GLY A 443 12.95 22.81 55.18
C GLY A 443 13.39 24.20 55.64
N GLY A 444 12.45 25.13 55.75
CA GLY A 444 12.69 26.50 56.21
C GLY A 444 11.55 26.99 57.09
N GLU A 445 11.50 26.48 58.32
CA GLU A 445 10.71 27.00 59.43
C GLU A 445 11.45 28.21 60.02
N VAL A 446 10.83 29.40 60.01
CA VAL A 446 11.34 30.58 60.74
C VAL A 446 10.19 31.23 61.50
N LEU A 447 10.44 31.38 62.81
CA LEU A 447 9.67 32.07 63.84
C LEU A 447 9.46 33.57 63.58
#